data_AF-A0A7C1GS87-F1
#
_entry.id   AF-A0A7C1GS87-F1
#
_cell.length_a   1.000
_cell.length_b   1.000
_cell.length_c   1.000
_cell.angle_alpha   90.00
_cell.angle_beta   90.00
_cell.angle_gamma   90.00
#
_symmetry.space_group_name_H-M   'P 1'
#
loop_
_entity.id
_entity.type
_entity.pdbx_description
1 polymer ?
#
loop_
_entity_poly.entity_id
_entity_poly.type
_entity_poly.pdbx_seq_one_letter_code
_entity_poly.pdbx_strand_id
1 'polypeptide(L)'
;MLDDRSTTETIPILKTSVEGVELTHEAAIGMLSGEKPEYLLAKGFTEEEAKSILLRGYLTLEVKGIPPSVKAEINTITSYVVKYSLGCNNTRFCTNN
;
A
#
# COMPACT_ATOMS: atom_id res chain seq x y z
N MET A 1 -2.44 -2.19 7.67
CA MET A 1 -2.32 -3.49 8.36
C MET A 1 -3.10 -4.53 7.57
N LEU A 2 -2.59 -5.76 7.50
CA LEU A 2 -3.20 -6.84 6.70
C LEU A 2 -3.88 -7.92 7.55
N ASP A 3 -3.45 -8.07 8.81
CA ASP A 3 -4.03 -8.99 9.79
C ASP A 3 -4.09 -8.35 11.18
N ASP A 4 -4.77 -9.01 12.10
CA ASP A 4 -5.01 -8.61 13.49
C ASP A 4 -3.83 -8.87 14.45
N ARG A 5 -2.78 -9.53 13.96
CA ARG A 5 -1.56 -9.84 14.73
C ARG A 5 -0.42 -8.87 14.46
N SER A 6 -0.49 -8.14 13.35
CA SER A 6 0.50 -7.14 13.01
C SER A 6 0.48 -5.98 14.02
N THR A 7 1.65 -5.42 14.29
CA THR A 7 1.82 -4.22 15.12
C THR A 7 2.54 -3.17 14.31
N THR A 8 2.17 -1.90 14.48
CA THR A 8 2.83 -0.77 13.84
C THR A 8 2.99 0.34 14.87
N GLU A 9 4.19 0.90 14.95
CA GLU A 9 4.52 2.02 15.83
C GLU A 9 4.89 3.24 14.99
N THR A 10 4.51 4.43 15.44
CA THR A 10 4.89 5.69 14.79
C THR A 10 5.20 6.72 15.88
N ILE A 11 6.42 7.26 15.84
CA ILE A 11 6.90 8.25 16.81
C ILE A 11 7.26 9.53 16.04
N PRO A 12 6.34 10.52 15.96
CA PRO A 12 6.63 11.78 15.30
C PRO A 12 7.36 12.74 16.23
N ILE A 13 8.37 13.45 15.71
CA ILE A 13 9.08 14.51 16.44
C ILE A 13 9.18 15.73 15.51
N LEU A 14 8.62 16.86 15.95
CA LEU A 14 8.68 18.15 15.27
C LEU A 14 9.40 19.13 16.22
N LYS A 15 10.53 19.71 15.77
CA LYS A 15 11.34 20.63 16.58
C LYS A 15 11.71 21.85 15.75
N THR A 16 11.53 23.04 16.32
CA THR A 16 12.02 24.31 15.77
C THR A 16 12.77 25.11 16.85
N SER A 17 13.72 25.92 16.42
CA SER A 17 14.45 26.89 17.23
C SER A 17 14.22 28.34 16.79
N VAL A 18 13.31 28.56 15.85
CA VAL A 18 13.02 29.86 15.21
C VAL A 18 11.52 30.13 15.21
N GLU A 19 11.17 31.41 15.29
CA GLU A 19 9.79 31.89 15.23
C GLU A 19 9.29 32.02 13.79
N GLY A 20 7.96 32.01 13.62
CA GLY A 20 7.32 32.21 12.32
C GLY A 20 7.29 30.99 11.39
N VAL A 21 7.59 29.78 11.90
CA VAL A 21 7.54 28.53 11.12
C VAL A 21 6.30 27.70 11.41
N GLU A 22 5.76 27.10 10.36
CA GLU A 22 4.67 26.13 10.39
C GLU A 22 5.24 24.72 10.15
N LEU A 23 4.95 23.80 11.06
CA LEU A 23 5.38 22.41 10.97
C LEU A 23 4.13 21.52 10.90
N THR A 24 4.03 20.70 9.86
CA THR A 24 2.94 19.75 9.68
C THR A 24 3.46 18.31 9.66
N HIS A 25 2.64 17.37 10.12
CA HIS A 25 2.91 15.95 10.03
C HIS A 25 1.61 15.21 9.75
N GLU A 26 1.66 14.28 8.80
CA GLU A 26 0.55 13.40 8.48
C GLU A 26 1.03 11.95 8.62
N ALA A 27 0.24 11.16 9.35
CA ALA A 27 0.43 9.72 9.48
C ALA A 27 -0.95 9.05 9.44
N ALA A 28 -1.05 7.96 8.69
CA ALA A 28 -2.25 7.14 8.60
C ALA A 28 -1.88 5.69 8.90
N ILE A 29 -2.49 5.14 9.96
CA ILE A 29 -2.41 3.73 10.32
C ILE A 29 -3.83 3.18 10.31
N GLY A 30 -4.04 2.07 9.62
CA GLY A 30 -5.35 1.46 9.53
C GLY A 30 -5.30 0.03 9.02
N MET A 31 -6.35 -0.72 9.31
CA MET A 31 -6.59 -2.02 8.74
C MET A 31 -7.02 -1.89 7.28
N LEU A 32 -6.63 -2.83 6.43
CA LEU A 32 -7.14 -2.96 5.07
C LEU A 32 -8.53 -3.63 5.11
N SER A 33 -9.51 -2.95 5.70
CA SER A 33 -10.88 -3.40 5.89
C SER A 33 -11.88 -2.25 5.69
N GLY A 34 -13.19 -2.55 5.68
CA GLY A 34 -14.27 -1.57 5.57
C GLY A 34 -14.80 -1.37 4.14
N GLU A 35 -15.31 -0.18 3.86
CA GLU A 35 -16.12 0.10 2.67
C GLU A 35 -15.41 -0.19 1.34
N LYS A 36 -14.09 0.03 1.26
CA LYS A 36 -13.32 -0.16 0.01
C LYS A 36 -13.24 -1.65 -0.39
N PRO A 37 -12.80 -2.59 0.48
CA PRO A 37 -12.94 -4.01 0.21
C PRO A 37 -14.38 -4.44 -0.07
N GLU A 38 -15.35 -4.01 0.74
CA GLU A 38 -16.76 -4.38 0.60
C GLU A 38 -17.34 -3.98 -0.77
N TYR A 39 -16.95 -2.81 -1.26
CA TYR A 39 -17.32 -2.35 -2.59
C TYR A 39 -16.77 -3.25 -3.70
N LEU A 40 -15.51 -3.69 -3.60
CA LEU A 40 -14.91 -4.59 -4.58
C LEU A 40 -15.56 -5.99 -4.53
N LEU A 41 -15.86 -6.50 -3.33
CA LEU A 41 -16.60 -7.75 -3.17
C LEU A 41 -17.99 -7.66 -3.84
N ALA A 42 -18.71 -6.54 -3.64
CA ALA A 42 -20.00 -6.30 -4.28
C ALA A 42 -19.93 -6.21 -5.82
N LYS A 43 -18.73 -5.93 -6.37
CA LYS A 43 -18.47 -5.94 -7.81
C LYS A 43 -18.04 -7.32 -8.35
N GLY A 44 -18.01 -8.34 -7.49
CA GLY A 44 -17.71 -9.72 -7.87
C GLY A 44 -16.25 -10.12 -7.76
N PHE A 45 -15.40 -9.27 -7.16
CA PHE A 45 -14.04 -9.68 -6.81
C PHE A 45 -14.05 -10.59 -5.59
N THR A 46 -13.13 -11.55 -5.54
CA THR A 46 -12.84 -12.31 -4.32
C THR A 46 -12.13 -11.42 -3.29
N GLU A 47 -12.11 -11.86 -2.03
CA GLU A 47 -11.41 -11.12 -0.97
C GLU A 47 -9.91 -10.96 -1.26
N GLU A 48 -9.26 -11.99 -1.79
CA GLU A 48 -7.86 -11.96 -2.19
C GLU A 48 -7.61 -10.95 -3.31
N GLU A 49 -8.48 -10.93 -4.33
CA GLU A 49 -8.40 -9.99 -5.44
C GLU A 49 -8.61 -8.55 -4.98
N ALA A 50 -9.63 -8.32 -4.13
CA ALA A 50 -9.91 -7.01 -3.57
C ALA A 50 -8.72 -6.48 -2.75
N LYS A 51 -8.16 -7.31 -1.87
CA LYS A 51 -6.95 -6.96 -1.09
C LYS A 51 -5.74 -6.71 -1.97
N SER A 52 -5.53 -7.50 -3.03
CA SER A 52 -4.45 -7.30 -4.01
C SER A 52 -4.57 -5.96 -4.75
N ILE A 53 -5.77 -5.64 -5.25
CA ILE A 53 -6.06 -4.37 -5.93
C ILE A 53 -5.76 -3.19 -5.01
N LEU A 54 -6.27 -3.23 -3.78
CA LEU A 54 -6.08 -2.14 -2.82
C LEU A 54 -4.60 -1.99 -2.43
N LEU A 55 -3.92 -3.09 -2.09
CA LEU A 55 -2.51 -3.07 -1.71
C LEU A 55 -1.62 -2.54 -2.83
N ARG A 56 -1.89 -2.90 -4.09
CA ARG A 56 -1.21 -2.32 -5.26
C ARG A 56 -1.45 -0.82 -5.38
N GLY A 57 -2.69 -0.36 -5.18
CA GLY A 57 -3.02 1.05 -5.16
C GLY A 57 -2.23 1.83 -4.10
N TYR A 58 -2.06 1.25 -2.90
CA TYR A 58 -1.25 1.84 -1.83
C TYR A 58 0.26 1.87 -2.13
N LEU A 59 0.77 0.85 -2.83
CA LEU A 59 2.21 0.73 -3.14
C LEU A 59 2.61 1.43 -4.45
N THR A 60 1.65 1.83 -5.28
CA THR A 60 1.92 2.50 -6.55
C THR A 60 2.34 3.94 -6.29
N LEU A 61 3.60 4.25 -6.60
CA LEU A 61 4.15 5.59 -6.46
C LEU A 61 4.15 6.31 -7.82
N GLU A 62 3.49 7.46 -7.90
CA GLU A 62 3.61 8.37 -9.04
C GLU A 62 4.76 9.36 -8.85
N VAL A 63 6.00 8.86 -8.97
CA VAL A 63 7.19 9.72 -8.91
C VAL A 63 7.56 10.17 -10.32
N LYS A 64 7.61 11.48 -10.52
CA LYS A 64 8.10 12.08 -11.77
C LYS A 64 9.61 11.90 -11.90
N GLY A 65 10.10 11.62 -13.11
CA GLY A 65 11.53 11.57 -13.40
C GLY A 65 12.25 10.24 -13.14
N ILE A 66 11.53 9.17 -12.77
CA ILE A 66 12.13 7.82 -12.67
C ILE A 66 12.32 7.22 -14.08
N PRO A 67 13.53 6.76 -14.44
CA PRO A 67 13.77 6.07 -15.71
C PRO A 67 12.89 4.82 -15.87
N PRO A 68 12.42 4.49 -17.10
CA PRO A 68 11.55 3.33 -17.32
C PRO A 68 12.12 2.00 -16.81
N SER A 69 13.43 1.79 -16.92
CA SER A 69 14.09 0.57 -16.42
C SER A 69 13.96 0.40 -14.91
N VAL A 70 14.12 1.47 -14.15
CA VAL A 70 13.95 1.48 -12.69
C VAL A 70 12.49 1.28 -12.32
N LYS A 71 11.56 1.88 -13.08
CA LYS A 71 10.11 1.70 -12.86
C LYS A 71 9.67 0.25 -13.07
N ALA A 72 10.24 -0.42 -14.07
CA ALA A 72 9.99 -1.85 -14.31
C ALA A 72 10.45 -2.70 -13.12
N GLU A 73 11.64 -2.43 -12.58
CA GLU A 73 12.16 -3.16 -11.41
C GLU A 73 11.31 -2.95 -10.16
N ILE A 74 10.88 -1.70 -9.90
CA ILE A 74 9.95 -1.40 -8.80
C ILE A 74 8.65 -2.21 -8.96
N ASN A 75 8.06 -2.25 -10.15
CA ASN A 75 6.82 -3.01 -10.39
C ASN A 75 6.99 -4.51 -10.14
N THR A 76 8.15 -5.07 -10.47
CA THR A 76 8.52 -6.46 -10.18
C THR A 76 8.58 -6.69 -8.68
N ILE A 77 9.30 -5.85 -7.94
CA ILE A 77 9.40 -5.93 -6.47
C ILE A 77 8.02 -5.79 -5.82
N THR A 78 7.23 -4.80 -6.22
CA THR A 78 5.86 -4.60 -5.72
C THR A 78 5.01 -5.85 -5.93
N SER A 79 5.13 -6.51 -7.08
CA SER A 79 4.38 -7.73 -7.36
C SER A 79 4.78 -8.88 -6.43
N TYR A 80 6.07 -9.03 -6.11
CA TYR A 80 6.52 -10.01 -5.12
C TYR A 80 6.00 -9.68 -3.72
N VAL A 81 6.10 -8.42 -3.28
CA VAL A 81 5.60 -7.98 -1.97
C VAL A 81 4.12 -8.32 -1.82
N VAL A 82 3.29 -7.95 -2.81
CA VAL A 82 1.84 -8.24 -2.78
C VAL A 82 1.57 -9.74 -2.70
N LYS A 83 2.24 -10.55 -3.53
CA LYS A 83 2.07 -12.00 -3.57
C LYS A 83 2.35 -12.65 -2.21
N TYR A 84 3.49 -12.32 -1.61
CA TYR A 84 3.91 -12.93 -0.34
C TYR A 84 3.15 -12.37 0.86
N SER A 85 2.74 -11.10 0.84
CA SER A 85 1.95 -10.49 1.91
C SER A 85 0.54 -11.07 2.04
N LEU A 86 -0.05 -11.54 0.94
CA LEU A 86 -1.42 -12.06 0.92
C LEU A 86 -1.51 -13.59 0.89
N GLY A 87 -0.39 -14.30 0.75
CA GLY A 87 -0.41 -15.77 0.59
C GLY A 87 -1.14 -16.23 -0.67
N CYS A 88 -1.24 -15.36 -1.67
CA CYS A 88 -2.11 -15.55 -2.83
C CYS A 88 -1.54 -16.60 -3.79
N ASN A 89 -2.34 -17.64 -4.06
CA ASN A 89 -1.97 -18.74 -4.96
C ASN A 89 -2.36 -18.48 -6.43
N ASN A 90 -3.26 -17.53 -6.71
CA ASN A 90 -3.72 -17.22 -8.06
C ASN A 90 -2.90 -16.09 -8.70
N THR A 91 -2.12 -16.40 -9.73
CA THR A 91 -1.11 -15.49 -10.30
C THR A 91 -1.70 -14.31 -11.07
N ARG A 92 -2.92 -14.43 -11.61
CA ARG A 92 -3.47 -13.43 -12.55
C ARG A 92 -3.69 -12.04 -11.95
N PHE A 93 -3.99 -11.96 -10.66
CA PHE A 93 -4.19 -10.71 -9.93
C PHE A 93 -3.07 -10.43 -8.91
N CYS A 94 -2.26 -11.44 -8.58
CA CYS A 94 -1.22 -11.37 -7.58
C CYS A 94 0.18 -11.15 -8.17
N THR A 95 0.36 -11.38 -9.46
CA THR A 95 1.52 -10.93 -10.23
C THR A 95 1.03 -10.11 -11.42
N ASN A 96 1.77 -9.06 -11.81
CA ASN A 96 1.48 -8.41 -13.09
C ASN A 96 1.47 -9.48 -14.18
N ASN A 97 0.45 -9.39 -15.03
CA ASN A 97 0.30 -10.17 -16.26
C ASN A 97 1.61 -10.26 -17.04
#